data_AF-A0A4V6A0I4-F1
#
_entry.id   AF-A0A4V6A0I4-F1
#
_cell.length_a   1.000
_cell.length_b   1.000
_cell.length_c   1.000
_cell.angle_alpha   90.00
_cell.angle_beta   90.00
_cell.angle_gamma   90.00
#
_symmetry.space_group_name_H-M   'P 1'
#
loop_
_entity.id
_entity.type
_entity.pdbx_description
1 polymer ?
#
loop_
_entity_poly.entity_id
_entity_poly.type
_entity_poly.pdbx_seq_one_letter_code
_entity_poly.pdbx_strand_id
1 'polypeptide(L)'
;MRIPEGAPLTSSMKMQQKLGVFRRFKKPSLGTVAVVATVALTAGAVFAVTAYPKLNNDYYKEVQKQKRAMIEASRDELAHGQRPWSDPFDRK
;
A
#
# COMPACT_ATOMS: atom_id res chain seq x y z
N MET A 1 -25.92 -38.09 6.08
CA MET A 1 -26.12 -39.19 7.06
C MET A 1 -25.51 -38.75 8.39
N ARG A 2 -26.29 -38.77 9.49
CA ARG A 2 -25.72 -38.63 10.83
C ARG A 2 -25.05 -39.97 11.17
N ILE A 3 -23.76 -39.92 11.49
CA ILE A 3 -23.01 -41.11 11.89
C ILE A 3 -23.42 -41.42 13.33
N PRO A 4 -23.80 -42.66 13.67
CA PRO A 4 -24.21 -43.03 15.02
C PRO A 4 -23.06 -42.81 16.02
N GLU A 5 -23.38 -42.28 17.20
CA GLU A 5 -22.42 -42.07 18.28
C GLU A 5 -21.88 -43.43 18.75
N GLY A 6 -20.57 -43.66 18.59
CA GLY A 6 -19.89 -44.88 19.02
C GLY A 6 -19.30 -45.76 17.90
N ALA A 7 -19.57 -45.48 16.63
CA ALA A 7 -18.94 -46.22 15.53
C ALA A 7 -17.46 -45.82 15.33
N PRO A 8 -16.52 -46.76 15.13
CA PRO A 8 -15.12 -46.44 14.85
C PRO A 8 -15.01 -45.70 13.51
N LEU A 9 -14.81 -44.38 13.58
CA LEU A 9 -14.57 -43.53 12.42
C LEU A 9 -13.22 -43.86 11.81
N THR A 10 -13.20 -44.18 10.51
CA THR A 10 -11.96 -44.32 9.75
C THR A 10 -11.19 -42.99 9.75
N SER A 11 -9.87 -43.07 9.61
CA SER A 11 -8.99 -41.89 9.57
C SER A 11 -9.40 -40.90 8.47
N SER A 12 -9.88 -41.40 7.33
CA SER A 12 -10.40 -40.60 6.22
C SER A 12 -11.69 -39.85 6.58
N MET A 13 -12.61 -40.47 7.33
CA MET A 13 -13.84 -39.81 7.79
C MET A 13 -13.56 -38.70 8.80
N LYS A 14 -12.60 -38.88 9.72
CA LYS A 14 -12.16 -37.81 10.65
C LYS A 14 -11.58 -36.61 9.91
N MET A 15 -10.84 -36.85 8.83
CA MET A 15 -10.26 -35.80 7.99
C MET A 15 -11.35 -35.02 7.24
N GLN A 16 -12.34 -35.72 6.66
CA GLN A 16 -13.48 -35.09 5.98
C GLN A 16 -14.35 -34.27 6.94
N GLN A 17 -14.51 -34.70 8.19
CA GLN A 17 -15.29 -33.97 9.19
C GLN A 17 -14.61 -32.65 9.60
N LYS A 18 -13.27 -32.63 9.72
CA LYS A 18 -12.50 -31.38 9.92
C LYS A 18 -12.60 -30.43 8.72
N LEU A 19 -12.54 -30.96 7.49
CA LEU A 19 -12.72 -30.17 6.26
C LEU A 19 -14.15 -29.61 6.10
N GLY A 20 -15.16 -30.30 6.65
CA GLY A 20 -16.55 -29.85 6.69
C GLY A 20 -16.77 -28.57 7.50
N VAL A 21 -15.95 -28.31 8.54
CA VAL A 21 -15.99 -27.08 9.34
C VAL A 21 -15.57 -25.88 8.49
N PHE A 22 -14.54 -26.03 7.64
CA PHE A 22 -14.12 -24.98 6.71
C PHE A 22 -15.12 -24.75 5.57
N ARG A 23 -15.93 -25.76 5.25
CA ARG A 23 -17.01 -25.64 4.25
C ARG A 23 -18.22 -24.82 4.75
N ARG A 24 -18.32 -24.53 6.06
CA ARG A 24 -19.35 -23.62 6.62
C ARG A 24 -19.06 -22.14 6.38
N PHE A 25 -17.86 -21.79 5.92
CA PHE A 25 -17.61 -20.42 5.45
C PHE A 25 -18.40 -20.20 4.16
N LYS A 26 -19.52 -19.48 4.27
CA LYS A 26 -20.28 -19.01 3.11
C LYS A 26 -19.31 -18.23 2.24
N LYS A 27 -19.21 -18.61 0.96
CA LYS A 27 -18.40 -17.88 -0.02
C LYS A 27 -18.86 -16.42 0.03
N PRO A 28 -17.94 -15.46 0.27
CA PRO A 28 -18.31 -14.05 0.27
C PRO A 28 -18.91 -13.71 -1.08
N SER A 29 -19.94 -12.85 -1.07
CA SER A 29 -20.55 -12.37 -2.31
C SER A 29 -19.50 -11.66 -3.16
N LEU A 30 -19.66 -11.68 -4.49
CA LEU A 30 -18.73 -11.00 -5.41
C LEU A 30 -18.58 -9.51 -5.05
N GLY A 31 -19.67 -8.86 -4.63
CA GLY A 31 -19.65 -7.47 -4.17
C GLY A 31 -18.83 -7.26 -2.90
N THR A 32 -18.92 -8.17 -1.93
CA THR A 32 -18.09 -8.11 -0.70
C THR A 32 -16.60 -8.22 -1.04
N VAL A 33 -16.23 -9.12 -1.96
CA VAL A 33 -14.84 -9.27 -2.40
C VAL A 33 -14.35 -8.01 -3.10
N ALA A 34 -15.17 -7.43 -3.98
CA ALA A 34 -14.84 -6.20 -4.69
C ALA A 34 -14.58 -5.03 -3.74
N VAL A 35 -15.44 -4.83 -2.73
CA VAL A 35 -15.29 -3.76 -1.74
C VAL A 35 -14.06 -3.97 -0.86
N VAL A 36 -13.82 -5.19 -0.39
CA VAL A 36 -12.64 -5.47 0.45
C VAL A 36 -11.36 -5.25 -0.34
N ALA A 37 -11.33 -5.67 -1.62
CA ALA A 37 -10.19 -5.49 -2.49
C ALA A 37 -9.89 -4.00 -2.75
N THR A 38 -10.92 -3.19 -3.06
CA THR A 38 -10.73 -1.75 -3.27
C THR A 38 -10.25 -1.05 -2.00
N VAL A 39 -10.86 -1.34 -0.85
CA VAL A 39 -10.42 -0.76 0.44
C VAL A 39 -8.96 -1.13 0.75
N ALA A 40 -8.57 -2.39 0.54
CA ALA A 40 -7.19 -2.83 0.76
C ALA A 40 -6.19 -2.11 -0.16
N LEU A 41 -6.54 -1.98 -1.45
CA LEU A 41 -5.72 -1.25 -2.41
C LEU A 41 -5.59 0.23 -2.05
N THR A 42 -6.69 0.89 -1.70
CA THR A 42 -6.67 2.31 -1.31
C THR A 42 -5.88 2.51 -0.03
N ALA A 43 -6.02 1.64 0.97
CA ALA A 43 -5.23 1.69 2.19
C ALA A 43 -3.74 1.51 1.92
N GLY A 44 -3.38 0.56 1.05
CA GLY A 44 -1.99 0.36 0.60
C GLY A 44 -1.42 1.60 -0.10
N ALA A 45 -2.19 2.24 -0.97
CA ALA A 45 -1.79 3.47 -1.64
C ALA A 45 -1.55 4.62 -0.65
N VAL A 46 -2.47 4.82 0.31
CA VAL A 46 -2.32 5.84 1.36
C VAL A 46 -1.08 5.56 2.22
N PHE A 47 -0.84 4.30 2.60
CA PHE A 47 0.35 3.91 3.34
C PHE A 47 1.64 4.20 2.57
N ALA A 48 1.67 3.87 1.28
CA ALA A 48 2.82 4.09 0.42
C ALA A 48 3.21 5.57 0.27
N VAL A 49 2.24 6.49 0.34
CA VAL A 49 2.51 7.94 0.26
C VAL A 49 2.81 8.55 1.62
N THR A 50 2.16 8.09 2.69
CA THR A 50 2.20 8.80 3.99
C THR A 50 3.21 8.23 4.98
N ALA A 51 3.29 6.90 5.06
CA ALA A 51 4.09 6.20 6.07
C ALA A 51 5.41 5.70 5.48
N TYR A 52 5.39 5.12 4.29
CA TYR A 52 6.57 4.56 3.64
C TYR A 52 7.73 5.56 3.48
N PRO A 53 7.50 6.84 3.11
CA PRO A 53 8.60 7.81 3.01
C PRO A 53 9.17 8.20 4.37
N LYS A 54 8.36 8.17 5.43
CA LYS A 54 8.80 8.47 6.80
C LYS A 54 9.69 7.36 7.35
N LEU A 55 9.37 6.10 7.04
CA LEU A 55 10.17 4.94 7.43
C LEU A 55 11.50 4.89 6.68
N ASN A 56 11.51 5.26 5.39
CA ASN A 56 12.70 5.24 4.54
C ASN A 56 13.33 6.64 4.36
N ASN A 57 13.25 7.49 5.38
CA ASN A 57 13.63 8.90 5.31
C ASN A 57 15.06 9.11 4.79
N ASP A 58 16.00 8.28 5.25
CA ASP A 58 17.42 8.41 4.91
C ASP A 58 17.67 8.11 3.43
N TYR A 59 17.05 7.06 2.90
CA TYR A 59 17.07 6.76 1.47
C TYR A 59 16.55 7.95 0.64
N TYR A 60 15.41 8.52 1.01
CA TYR A 60 14.84 9.65 0.27
C TYR A 60 15.70 10.91 0.37
N LYS A 61 16.34 11.17 1.51
CA LYS A 61 17.29 12.29 1.66
C LYS A 61 18.52 12.11 0.79
N GLU A 62 19.09 10.91 0.73
CA GLU A 62 20.26 10.63 -0.11
C GLU A 62 19.93 10.78 -1.59
N VAL A 63 18.82 10.21 -2.04
CA VAL A 63 18.33 10.36 -3.42
C VAL A 63 18.08 11.82 -3.76
N GLN A 64 17.50 12.61 -2.84
CA GLN A 64 17.32 14.05 -3.05
C GLN A 64 18.64 14.81 -3.16
N LYS A 65 19.63 14.47 -2.33
CA LYS A 65 20.98 15.07 -2.40
C LYS A 65 21.65 14.73 -3.73
N GLN A 66 21.61 13.48 -4.16
CA GLN A 66 22.15 13.04 -5.45
C GLN A 66 21.46 13.72 -6.63
N LYS A 67 20.12 13.73 -6.64
CA LYS A 67 19.35 14.41 -7.69
C LYS A 67 19.62 15.91 -7.74
N ARG A 68 19.79 16.57 -6.59
CA ARG A 68 20.20 17.99 -6.54
C ARG A 68 21.62 18.22 -7.00
N ALA A 69 22.54 17.31 -6.69
CA ALA A 69 23.92 17.39 -7.17
C ALA A 69 24.02 17.21 -8.70
N MET A 70 23.09 16.46 -9.30
CA MET A 70 22.97 16.31 -10.76
C MET A 70 22.30 17.49 -11.46
N ILE A 71 21.72 18.44 -10.71
CA ILE A 71 21.23 19.69 -11.30
C ILE A 71 22.45 20.61 -11.45
N GLU A 72 23.09 20.52 -12.62
CA GLU A 72 24.22 21.38 -12.99
C GLU A 72 23.79 22.82 -13.34
N ALA A 73 22.49 23.04 -13.58
CA ALA A 73 21.94 24.35 -13.91
C ALA A 73 22.06 25.31 -12.72
N SER A 74 22.64 26.49 -12.96
CA SER A 74 22.76 27.51 -11.93
C SER A 74 21.36 28.04 -11.54
N ARG A 75 21.23 28.57 -10.30
CA ARG A 75 19.95 29.13 -9.81
C ARG A 75 19.37 30.18 -10.76
N ASP A 76 20.24 30.95 -11.41
CA ASP A 76 19.85 32.00 -12.36
C ASP A 76 19.40 31.42 -13.72
N GLU A 77 19.94 30.27 -14.11
CA GLU A 77 19.61 29.57 -15.36
C GLU A 77 18.24 28.88 -15.26
N LEU A 78 17.92 28.28 -14.12
CA LEU A 78 16.60 27.72 -13.80
C LEU A 78 15.51 28.79 -13.67
N ALA A 79 15.91 30.01 -13.32
CA ALA A 79 14.99 31.10 -13.09
C ALA A 79 14.58 31.81 -14.38
N HIS A 80 15.16 31.46 -15.54
CA HIS A 80 14.85 32.06 -16.85
C HIS A 80 14.81 33.60 -16.82
N GLY A 81 15.71 34.23 -16.06
CA GLY A 81 15.74 35.69 -15.88
C GLY A 81 14.65 36.27 -14.95
N GLN A 82 13.76 35.45 -14.39
CA GLN A 82 12.83 35.86 -13.35
C GLN A 82 13.57 35.90 -12.02
N ARG A 83 13.56 37.02 -11.31
CA ARG A 83 14.08 37.10 -9.94
C ARG A 83 12.95 36.75 -8.97
N PRO A 84 12.88 35.55 -8.37
CA PRO A 84 11.73 35.15 -7.55
C PRO A 84 11.63 35.95 -6.24
N TRP A 85 12.67 36.73 -5.92
CA TRP A 85 12.84 37.51 -4.70
C TRP A 85 13.15 38.98 -4.97
N SER A 86 12.97 39.48 -6.21
CA SER A 86 13.03 40.92 -6.44
C SER A 86 11.82 41.56 -5.77
N ASP A 87 12.05 42.54 -4.90
CA ASP A 87 11.00 43.35 -4.31
C ASP A 87 10.17 43.98 -5.44
N PRO A 88 8.86 43.67 -5.55
CA PRO A 88 8.01 44.19 -6.61
C PRO A 88 7.84 45.73 -6.57
N PHE A 89 8.32 46.37 -5.50
CA PHE A 89 8.24 47.82 -5.30
C PHE A 89 9.58 48.55 -5.48
N ASP A 90 10.70 47.84 -5.64
CA ASP A 90 11.99 48.48 -5.93
C ASP A 90 12.13 48.77 -7.44
N ARG A 91 11.36 49.76 -7.90
CA ARG A 91 11.46 50.32 -9.25
C ARG A 91 12.39 51.54 -9.20
N LYS A 92 13.68 51.33 -9.42
CA LYS A 92 14.62 52.41 -9.78
C LYS A 92 14.68 52.59 -11.28
#